data_AF-A0A317IPA9-F1
#
_entry.id   AF-A0A317IPA9-F1
#
_cell.length_a   1.000
_cell.length_b   1.000
_cell.length_c   1.000
_cell.angle_alpha   90.00
_cell.angle_beta   90.00
_cell.angle_gamma   90.00
#
_symmetry.space_group_name_H-M   'P 1'
#
loop_
_entity.id
_entity.type
_entity.pdbx_description
1 polymer ?
#
loop_
_entity_poly.entity_id
_entity_poly.type
_entity_poly.pdbx_seq_one_letter_code
_entity_poly.pdbx_strand_id
1 'polypeptide(L)' 'MAKGWESKSAEALAGVFEVRRNAPASNVPDPATLNSIRQKESILLSRTRIVTELKATQNPRYRDLLNRTLADLDAKLSAL' A
#
# COMPACT_ATOMS: atom_id res chain seq x y z
N MET A 1 16.00 26.07 9.33
CA MET A 1 16.31 24.88 8.49
C MET A 1 15.01 24.09 8.29
N ALA A 2 14.12 24.58 7.43
CA ALA A 2 12.91 23.86 7.05
C ALA A 2 13.31 22.86 5.97
N LYS A 3 13.79 21.68 6.40
CA LYS A 3 14.16 20.60 5.49
C LYS A 3 12.89 20.13 4.79
N GLY A 4 12.87 20.33 3.48
CA GLY A 4 11.79 19.95 2.60
C GLY A 4 11.37 18.50 2.85
N TRP A 5 10.06 18.33 2.99
CA TRP A 5 9.39 17.05 2.81
C TRP A 5 9.53 16.71 1.33
N GLU A 6 10.71 16.24 0.95
CA GLU A 6 10.97 15.72 -0.37
C GLU A 6 10.02 14.55 -0.59
N SER A 7 9.12 14.72 -1.55
CA SER A 7 8.37 13.66 -2.22
C SER A 7 9.36 12.60 -2.73
N LYS A 8 9.75 11.69 -1.85
CA LYS A 8 10.60 10.53 -2.15
C LYS A 8 9.96 9.30 -1.53
N SER A 9 8.82 8.91 -2.07
CA SER A 9 8.14 7.67 -1.69
C SER A 9 7.49 7.05 -2.91
N ALA A 10 8.31 6.68 -3.91
CA ALA A 10 7.84 5.88 -5.04
C ALA A 10 8.91 4.92 -5.62
N GLU A 11 10.19 5.06 -5.28
CA GLU A 11 11.26 4.25 -5.86
C GLU A 11 12.18 3.68 -4.77
N ALA A 12 11.73 2.68 -4.00
CA ALA A 12 12.65 2.02 -3.07
C ALA A 12 12.31 0.57 -2.69
N LEU A 13 11.30 -0.08 -3.27
CA LEU A 13 10.99 -1.48 -2.93
C LEU A 13 10.74 -2.36 -4.16
N ALA A 14 11.49 -2.13 -5.24
CA ALA A 14 11.68 -3.12 -6.30
C ALA A 14 12.79 -4.14 -5.97
N GLY A 15 13.41 -4.07 -4.78
CA GLY A 15 14.66 -4.75 -4.46
C GLY A 15 14.58 -5.98 -3.55
N VAL A 16 13.39 -6.49 -3.20
CA VAL A 16 13.26 -7.68 -2.32
C VAL A 16 12.64 -8.85 -3.11
N PHE A 17 13.17 -9.14 -4.29
CA PHE A 17 12.91 -10.41 -4.98
C PHE A 17 14.16 -11.01 -5.65
N GLU A 18 15.36 -10.58 -5.26
CA GLU A 18 16.63 -11.18 -5.72
C GLU A 18 17.15 -12.27 -4.77
N VAL A 19 16.29 -13.20 -4.38
CA VAL A 19 16.75 -14.51 -3.88
C VAL A 19 16.05 -15.59 -4.67
N ARG A 20 16.51 -15.80 -5.91
CA ARG A 20 16.72 -17.14 -6.50
C ARG A 20 17.44 -17.00 -7.83
N ARG A 21 18.77 -17.03 -7.75
CA ARG A 21 19.66 -17.34 -8.87
C ARG A 21 19.24 -18.71 -9.45
N ASN A 22 19.13 -18.79 -10.78
CA ASN A 22 18.81 -19.96 -11.62
C ASN A 22 17.33 -20.17 -12.02
N ALA A 23 16.78 -19.28 -12.85
CA ALA A 23 15.67 -19.61 -13.78
C ALA A 23 15.69 -18.64 -14.98
N PRO A 24 15.29 -19.06 -16.19
CA PRO A 24 15.50 -18.30 -17.42
C PRO A 24 14.75 -16.96 -17.40
N ALA A 25 15.42 -15.89 -17.81
CA ALA A 25 14.84 -14.57 -17.97
C ALA A 25 13.76 -14.61 -19.06
N SER A 26 12.50 -14.46 -18.66
CA SER A 26 11.63 -13.38 -19.14
C SER A 26 10.20 -13.67 -18.71
N ASN A 27 9.94 -13.53 -17.42
CA ASN A 27 8.59 -13.32 -16.94
C ASN A 27 8.53 -11.90 -16.38
N VAL A 28 8.95 -10.92 -17.19
CA VAL A 28 8.75 -9.50 -16.88
C VAL A 28 7.23 -9.31 -16.88
N PRO A 29 6.61 -9.08 -15.71
CA PRO A 29 5.17 -8.86 -15.67
C PRO A 29 4.86 -7.65 -16.55
N ASP A 30 3.83 -7.80 -17.38
CA ASP A 30 3.31 -6.73 -18.23
C ASP A 30 3.11 -5.45 -17.38
N PRO A 31 3.46 -4.25 -17.88
CA PRO A 31 3.31 -3.01 -17.12
C PRO A 31 1.90 -2.81 -16.54
N ALA A 32 0.84 -3.32 -17.16
CA ALA A 32 -0.50 -3.28 -16.58
C ALA A 32 -0.59 -4.14 -15.31
N THR A 33 0.01 -5.34 -15.32
CA THR A 33 0.06 -6.23 -14.15
C THR A 33 0.85 -5.59 -13.00
N LEU A 34 1.97 -4.93 -13.31
CA LEU A 34 2.75 -4.19 -12.30
C LEU A 34 1.95 -3.04 -11.68
N ASN A 35 1.19 -2.30 -12.49
CA ASN A 35 0.34 -1.22 -11.98
C ASN A 35 -0.77 -1.76 -11.07
N SER A 36 -1.42 -2.88 -11.43
CA SER A 36 -2.42 -3.53 -10.56
C SER A 36 -1.82 -3.99 -9.23
N ILE A 37 -0.61 -4.55 -9.24
CA ILE A 37 0.10 -4.96 -8.01
C ILE A 37 0.39 -3.72 -7.14
N ARG A 38 0.96 -2.66 -7.72
CA ARG A 38 1.25 -1.41 -7.00
C ARG A 38 0.00 -0.77 -6.41
N GLN A 39 -1.09 -0.78 -7.15
CA GLN A 39 -2.37 -0.25 -6.69
C GLN A 39 -2.89 -1.05 -5.48
N LYS A 40 -2.83 -2.38 -5.56
CA LYS A 40 -3.20 -3.26 -4.45
C LYS A 40 -2.32 -3.02 -3.21
N GLU A 41 -1.00 -2.94 -3.39
CA GLU A 41 -0.05 -2.66 -2.30
C GLU A 41 -0.33 -1.31 -1.64
N SER A 42 -0.62 -0.28 -2.43
CA SER A 42 -0.98 1.05 -1.91
C SER A 42 -2.22 0.97 -1.00
N ILE A 43 -3.26 0.25 -1.42
CA ILE A 43 -4.49 0.10 -0.63
C ILE A 43 -4.22 -0.71 0.66
N LEU A 44 -3.40 -1.77 0.58
CA LEU A 44 -3.02 -2.57 1.75
C LEU A 44 -2.22 -1.76 2.79
N LEU A 45 -1.32 -0.88 2.33
CA LEU A 45 -0.58 0.03 3.20
C LEU A 45 -1.52 1.00 3.91
N SER A 46 -2.46 1.61 3.18
CA SER A 46 -3.48 2.50 3.76
C SER A 46 -4.36 1.76 4.79
N ARG A 47 -4.78 0.53 4.49
CA ARG A 47 -5.56 -0.31 5.41
C ARG A 47 -4.80 -0.59 6.71
N THR A 48 -3.53 -0.95 6.61
CA THR A 48 -2.68 -1.23 7.78
C THR A 48 -2.52 0.00 8.66
N ARG A 49 -2.36 1.18 8.05
CA ARG A 49 -2.32 2.46 8.76
C ARG A 49 -3.63 2.72 9.51
N ILE A 50 -4.78 2.57 8.85
CA ILE A 50 -6.09 2.80 9.49
C ILE A 50 -6.33 1.83 10.65
N VAL A 51 -6.00 0.55 10.50
CA VAL A 51 -6.10 -0.43 11.61
C VAL A 51 -5.22 -0.03 12.79
N THR A 52 -4.03 0.51 12.53
CA THR A 52 -3.13 1.01 13.58
C THR A 52 -3.70 2.25 14.25
N GLU A 53 -4.24 3.19 13.48
CA GLU A 53 -4.89 4.40 13.99
C GLU A 53 -6.17 4.07 14.80
N LEU A 54 -6.94 3.07 14.40
CA LEU A 54 -8.12 2.58 15.14
C LEU A 54 -7.75 2.03 16.52
N LYS A 55 -6.57 1.39 16.65
CA LYS A 55 -6.06 0.91 17.94
C LYS A 55 -5.59 2.04 18.84
N ALA A 56 -5.01 3.09 18.26
CA ALA A 56 -4.50 4.25 19.01
C ALA A 56 -5.60 5.27 19.36
N THR A 57 -6.68 5.32 18.59
CA THR A 57 -7.74 6.31 18.72
C THR A 57 -8.68 6.03 19.89
N GLN A 58 -8.84 7.04 20.75
CA GLN A 58 -9.83 7.04 21.84
C GLN A 58 -11.09 7.86 21.48
N ASN A 59 -11.04 8.69 20.44
CA ASN A 59 -12.16 9.54 20.03
C ASN A 59 -13.19 8.73 19.21
N PRO A 60 -14.44 8.59 19.68
CA PRO A 60 -15.45 7.77 19.01
C PRO A 60 -15.83 8.30 17.62
N ARG A 61 -15.92 9.62 17.43
CA ARG A 61 -16.25 10.22 16.13
C ARG A 61 -15.16 9.95 15.09
N TYR A 62 -13.90 10.03 15.50
CA TYR A 62 -12.77 9.73 14.62
C TYR A 62 -12.71 8.23 14.30
N ARG A 63 -13.04 7.37 15.27
CA ARG A 63 -13.15 5.92 15.08
C ARG A 63 -14.21 5.55 14.04
N ASP A 64 -15.38 6.21 14.06
CA ASP A 64 -16.43 5.99 13.06
C ASP A 64 -15.96 6.38 11.64
N LEU A 65 -15.24 7.50 11.51
CA LEU A 65 -14.64 7.90 10.24
C LEU A 65 -13.66 6.84 9.74
N LEU A 66 -12.76 6.36 10.61
CA LEU A 66 -11.77 5.34 10.28
C LEU A 66 -12.41 4.00 9.88
N ASN A 67 -13.53 3.62 10.51
CA ASN A 67 -14.26 2.41 10.12
C ASN A 67 -14.90 2.54 8.73
N ARG A 68 -15.47 3.71 8.41
CA ARG A 68 -16.03 3.98 7.08
C ARG A 68 -14.97 3.95 6.00
N THR A 69 -13.83 4.59 6.24
CA THR A 69 -12.72 4.59 5.29
C THR A 69 -12.10 3.20 5.14
N LEU A 70 -12.04 2.39 6.21
CA LEU A 70 -11.62 0.99 6.13
C LEU A 70 -12.55 0.18 5.21
N ALA A 71 -13.87 0.31 5.36
CA ALA A 71 -14.84 -0.36 4.51
C ALA A 71 -14.69 0.05 3.03
N ASP A 72 -14.43 1.33 2.77
CA ASP A 72 -14.20 1.87 1.42
C ASP A 72 -12.93 1.26 0.77
N LEU A 73 -11.85 1.10 1.55
CA LEU A 73 -10.61 0.45 1.08
C LEU A 73 -10.81 -1.05 0.83
N ASP A 74 -11.55 -1.74 1.69
CA ASP A 74 -11.86 -3.17 1.51
C ASP A 74 -12.76 -3.40 0.28
N ALA A 75 -13.69 -2.48 -0.01
CA ALA A 75 -14.49 -2.51 -1.23
C ALA A 75 -13.62 -2.31 -2.48
N LYS A 76 -12.65 -1.37 -2.44
CA LYS A 76 -11.68 -1.17 -3.53
C LYS A 76 -10.78 -2.38 -3.75
N LEU A 77 -10.37 -3.06 -2.68
CA LEU A 77 -9.59 -4.30 -2.77
C LEU A 77 -10.40 -5.45 -3.38
N SER A 78 -11.72 -5.49 -3.14
CA SER A 78 -12.60 -6.52 -3.69
C SER A 78 -12.96 -6.28 -5.16
N ALA A 79 -12.83 -5.03 -5.63
CA ALA A 79 -13.11 -4.63 -7.01
C ALA A 79 -11.87 -4.69 -7.93
N LEU A 80 -10.69 -4.98 -7.37
CA LEU A 80 -9.40 -5.15 -8.06
C LEU A 80 -9.21 -6.61 -8.50
#